data_AF-A0A1Q8QMN3-F1
#
_entry.id   AF-A0A1Q8QMN3-F1
#
_cell.length_a   1.000
_cell.length_b   1.000
_cell.length_c   1.000
_cell.angle_alpha   90.00
_cell.angle_beta   90.00
_cell.angle_gamma   90.00
#
_symmetry.space_group_name_H-M   'P 1'
#
loop_
_entity.id
_entity.type
_entity.pdbx_description
1 polymer ?
#
loop_
_entity_poly.entity_id
_entity_poly.type
_entity_poly.pdbx_seq_one_letter_code
_entity_poly.pdbx_strand_id
1 'polypeptide(L)'
;MSSTELIANLFRISQTEEKLKKDEISTADAANEVHFIVGSEVRGTIKRVGGTLPEDMPAPTRSITEIEREQIKKLKKSKTKLMLDE
;
A
#
# COMPACT_ATOMS: atom_id res chain seq x y z
N MET A 1 4.42 8.07 -0.86
CA MET A 1 4.81 6.67 -1.09
C MET A 1 5.46 6.57 -2.46
N SER A 2 6.55 5.81 -2.56
CA SER A 2 7.19 5.52 -3.85
C SER A 2 6.33 4.55 -4.65
N SER A 3 6.33 4.63 -5.99
CA SER A 3 5.62 3.66 -6.83
C SER A 3 6.07 2.22 -6.56
N THR A 4 7.35 2.01 -6.23
CA THR A 4 7.91 0.70 -5.93
C THR A 4 7.32 0.09 -4.65
N GLU A 5 7.20 0.90 -3.59
CA GLU A 5 6.59 0.52 -2.32
C GLU A 5 5.12 0.13 -2.51
N LEU A 6 4.38 0.95 -3.29
CA LEU A 6 2.98 0.71 -3.58
C LEU A 6 2.80 -0.60 -4.36
N ILE A 7 3.62 -0.86 -5.38
CA ILE A 7 3.58 -2.10 -6.16
C ILE A 7 3.84 -3.31 -5.27
N ALA A 8 4.86 -3.25 -4.40
CA ALA A 8 5.16 -4.35 -3.47
C ALA A 8 3.98 -4.63 -2.52
N ASN A 9 3.34 -3.58 -2.00
CA ASN A 9 2.17 -3.72 -1.14
C ASN A 9 0.98 -4.34 -1.87
N LEU A 10 0.64 -3.81 -3.06
CA LEU A 10 -0.46 -4.32 -3.88
C LEU A 10 -0.24 -5.77 -4.26
N PHE A 11 0.98 -6.13 -4.69
CA PHE A 11 1.31 -7.50 -5.06
C PHE A 11 1.12 -8.47 -3.87
N ARG A 12 1.63 -8.12 -2.68
CA ARG A 12 1.40 -8.92 -1.46
C ARG A 12 -0.09 -9.10 -1.15
N ILE A 13 -0.88 -8.03 -1.25
CA ILE A 13 -2.32 -8.07 -0.98
C ILE A 13 -3.03 -9.00 -1.98
N SER A 14 -2.79 -8.82 -3.28
CA SER A 14 -3.40 -9.66 -4.32
C SER A 14 -3.06 -11.13 -4.16
N GLN A 15 -1.78 -11.46 -3.91
CA GLN A 15 -1.37 -12.84 -3.70
C GLN A 15 -1.91 -13.46 -2.40
N THR A 16 -2.06 -12.65 -1.35
CA THR A 16 -2.74 -13.08 -0.12
C THR A 16 -4.19 -13.42 -0.43
N GLU A 17 -4.92 -12.52 -1.09
CA GLU A 17 -6.34 -12.72 -1.43
C GLU A 17 -6.57 -13.96 -2.29
N GLU A 18 -5.75 -14.16 -3.33
CA GLU A 18 -5.81 -15.34 -4.18
C GLU A 18 -5.59 -16.63 -3.37
N LYS A 19 -4.61 -16.63 -2.45
CA LYS A 19 -4.31 -17.79 -1.61
C LYS A 19 -5.42 -18.09 -0.60
N LEU A 20 -6.00 -17.07 0.03
CA LEU A 20 -7.14 -17.24 0.95
C LEU A 20 -8.34 -17.86 0.24
N LYS A 21 -8.66 -17.39 -0.98
CA LYS A 21 -9.76 -17.95 -1.78
C LYS A 21 -9.48 -19.38 -2.21
N LYS A 22 -8.27 -19.66 -2.70
CA LYS A 22 -7.87 -20.99 -3.19
C LYS A 22 -7.88 -22.05 -2.09
N ASP A 23 -7.39 -21.69 -0.91
CA ASP A 23 -7.24 -22.63 0.22
C ASP A 23 -8.48 -22.61 1.14
N GLU A 24 -9.55 -21.91 0.75
CA GLU A 24 -10.82 -21.75 1.50
C GLU A 24 -10.64 -21.26 2.95
N ILE A 25 -9.63 -20.40 3.17
CA ILE A 25 -9.25 -19.91 4.49
C ILE A 25 -10.17 -18.75 4.90
N SER A 26 -10.82 -18.91 6.05
CA SER A 26 -11.83 -17.96 6.54
C SER A 26 -11.63 -17.50 7.99
N THR A 27 -10.73 -18.12 8.75
CA THR A 27 -10.44 -17.71 10.13
C THR A 27 -9.40 -16.59 10.13
N ALA A 28 -9.53 -15.67 11.10
CA ALA A 28 -8.61 -14.54 11.24
C ALA A 28 -7.16 -15.00 11.47
N ASP A 29 -6.96 -16.01 12.32
CA ASP A 29 -5.62 -16.52 12.65
C ASP A 29 -4.93 -17.13 11.42
N ALA A 30 -5.62 -17.97 10.67
CA ALA A 30 -5.06 -18.56 9.45
C ALA A 30 -4.85 -17.51 8.35
N ALA A 31 -5.74 -16.52 8.25
CA ALA A 31 -5.55 -15.42 7.30
C ALA A 31 -4.31 -14.57 7.63
N ASN A 32 -4.07 -14.31 8.91
CA ASN A 32 -2.88 -13.61 9.39
C ASN A 32 -1.60 -14.39 9.07
N GLU A 33 -1.61 -15.72 9.30
CA GLU A 33 -0.49 -16.59 8.96
C GLU A 33 -0.18 -16.57 7.45
N VAL A 34 -1.21 -16.72 6.61
CA VAL A 34 -1.06 -16.63 5.15
C VAL A 34 -0.48 -15.29 4.73
N HIS A 35 -1.00 -14.18 5.27
CA HIS A 35 -0.51 -12.85 4.94
C HIS A 35 0.97 -12.67 5.34
N PHE A 36 1.36 -13.21 6.50
CA PHE A 36 2.76 -13.19 6.97
C PHE A 36 3.69 -13.99 6.05
N ILE A 37 3.28 -15.19 5.64
CA ILE A 37 4.05 -16.06 4.74
C ILE A 37 4.22 -15.38 3.38
N VAL A 38 3.11 -14.92 2.77
CA VAL A 38 3.15 -14.23 1.48
C VAL A 38 4.04 -12.99 1.55
N GLY A 39 3.91 -12.18 2.61
CA GLY A 39 4.77 -11.02 2.81
C GLY A 39 6.27 -11.37 2.90
N SER A 40 6.60 -12.50 3.53
CA SER A 40 7.98 -12.99 3.62
C SER A 40 8.53 -13.44 2.27
N GLU A 41 7.72 -14.13 1.46
CA GLU A 41 8.09 -14.54 0.10
C GLU A 41 8.29 -13.35 -0.84
N VAL A 42 7.43 -12.33 -0.74
CA VAL A 42 7.57 -11.08 -1.50
C VAL A 42 8.89 -10.39 -1.16
N ARG A 43 9.22 -10.21 0.14
CA ARG A 43 10.51 -9.65 0.56
C ARG A 43 11.69 -10.51 0.11
N GLY A 44 11.57 -11.84 0.22
CA GLY A 44 12.58 -12.78 -0.25
C GLY A 44 12.86 -12.63 -1.74
N THR A 45 11.80 -12.45 -2.55
CA THR A 45 11.92 -12.21 -3.99
C THR A 45 12.61 -10.88 -4.28
N ILE A 46 12.21 -9.79 -3.62
CA ILE A 46 12.84 -8.47 -3.77
C ILE A 46 14.35 -8.56 -3.48
N LYS A 47 14.76 -9.25 -2.40
CA LYS A 47 16.18 -9.49 -2.09
C LYS A 47 16.90 -10.28 -3.19
N ARG A 48 16.32 -11.38 -3.66
CA ARG A 48 16.92 -12.26 -4.68
C ARG A 48 17.17 -11.53 -6.00
N VAL A 49 16.30 -10.61 -6.39
CA VAL A 49 16.47 -9.80 -7.61
C VAL A 49 17.36 -8.57 -7.40
N GLY A 50 17.93 -8.39 -6.21
CA GLY A 50 18.79 -7.25 -5.88
C GLY A 50 18.04 -5.93 -5.67
N GLY A 51 16.73 -5.99 -5.38
CA GLY A 51 15.91 -4.81 -5.12
C GLY A 51 16.04 -4.30 -3.68
N THR A 52 15.75 -3.01 -3.47
CA THR A 52 15.61 -2.41 -2.14
C THR A 52 14.33 -2.88 -1.47
N LEU A 53 14.42 -3.30 -0.21
CA LEU A 53 13.25 -3.70 0.56
C LEU A 53 12.31 -2.52 0.81
N PRO A 54 10.98 -2.74 0.89
CA PRO A 54 10.01 -1.69 1.20
C PRO A 54 10.34 -0.94 2.50
N GLU A 55 10.80 -1.64 3.54
CA GLU A 55 11.18 -1.07 4.83
C GLU A 55 12.45 -0.20 4.80
N ASP A 56 13.32 -0.42 3.80
CA ASP A 56 14.56 0.34 3.61
C ASP A 56 14.39 1.49 2.61
N MET A 57 13.18 1.67 2.06
CA MET A 57 12.91 2.78 1.14
C MET A 57 12.89 4.11 1.90
N PRO A 58 13.33 5.21 1.26
CA PRO A 58 13.32 6.52 1.89
C PRO A 58 11.89 6.90 2.28
N ALA A 59 11.73 7.31 3.54
CA ALA A 59 10.47 7.82 4.03
C ALA A 59 10.01 9.03 3.18
N PRO A 60 8.70 9.17 2.90
CA PRO A 60 8.19 10.34 2.21
C PRO A 60 8.59 11.64 2.94
N THR A 61 9.10 12.62 2.19
CA THR A 61 9.53 13.91 2.73
C THR A 61 8.37 14.82 3.14
N ARG A 62 7.17 14.54 2.65
CA ARG A 62 5.95 15.30 2.95
C ARG A 62 4.96 14.42 3.69
N SER A 63 4.37 14.98 4.74
CA SER A 63 3.26 14.36 5.47
C SER A 63 1.96 14.39 4.69
N ILE A 64 1.04 13.48 5.03
CA ILE A 64 -0.31 13.45 4.46
C ILE A 64 -1.03 14.78 4.72
N THR A 65 -0.91 15.34 5.92
CA THR A 65 -1.54 16.61 6.29
C THR A 65 -1.05 17.80 5.46
N GLU A 66 0.23 17.85 5.12
CA GLU A 66 0.76 18.89 4.21
C GLU A 66 0.17 18.75 2.81
N ILE A 67 0.11 17.52 2.29
CA ILE A 67 -0.48 17.22 0.98
C ILE A 67 -1.96 17.58 0.97
N GLU A 68 -2.73 17.21 2.00
CA GLU A 68 -4.16 17.55 2.14
C GLU A 68 -4.38 19.07 2.12
N ARG A 69 -3.61 19.82 2.92
CA ARG A 69 -3.70 21.30 2.95
C ARG A 69 -3.40 21.91 1.59
N GLU A 70 -2.38 21.41 0.88
CA GLU A 70 -2.07 21.85 -0.48
C GLU A 70 -3.20 21.54 -1.46
N GLN A 71 -3.79 20.34 -1.41
CA GLN A 71 -4.89 19.95 -2.28
C GLN A 71 -6.14 20.79 -2.02
N ILE A 72 -6.51 21.02 -0.76
CA ILE A 72 -7.64 21.90 -0.40
C ILE A 72 -7.41 23.32 -0.92
N LYS A 73 -6.19 23.87 -0.77
CA LYS A 73 -5.84 25.19 -1.32
C LYS A 73 -5.94 25.24 -2.85
N LYS A 74 -5.52 24.18 -3.55
CA LYS A 74 -5.66 24.08 -5.02
C LYS A 74 -7.12 24.02 -5.44
N LEU A 75 -7.93 23.22 -4.75
CA LEU A 75 -9.36 23.09 -5.02
C LEU A 75 -10.11 24.40 -4.78
N LYS A 76 -9.81 25.14 -3.71
CA LYS A 76 -10.39 26.47 -3.45
C LYS A 76 -10.01 27.53 -4.50
N LYS A 77 -8.87 27.37 -5.18
CA LYS A 77 -8.43 28.25 -6.28
C LYS A 77 -9.05 27.88 -7.63
N SER A 78 -9.38 26.59 -7.83
CA SER A 78 -10.19 26.16 -8.97
C SER A 78 -11.63 26.61 -8.74
N LYS A 79 -12.27 27.30 -9.69
CA LYS A 79 -13.70 27.67 -9.62
C LYS A 79 -14.65 26.46 -9.75
N THR A 80 -14.23 25.28 -9.31
CA THR A 80 -15.05 24.07 -9.30
C THR A 80 -15.71 23.99 -7.94
N LYS A 81 -17.05 24.01 -7.90
CA LYS A 81 -17.83 23.86 -6.67
C LYS A 81 -17.38 22.59 -5.94
N LEU A 82 -16.89 22.74 -4.71
CA LEU A 82 -16.49 21.60 -3.88
C LEU A 82 -17.76 20.84 -3.47
N MET A 83 -17.77 19.51 -3.60
CA MET A 83 -18.89 18.66 -3.15
C MET A 83 -19.02 18.59 -1.62
N LEU A 84 -18.14 19.27 -0.88
CA LEU A 84 -18.04 19.25 0.58
C LEU A 84 -18.54 20.56 1.22
N ASP A 85 -19.20 21.43 0.46
CA ASP A 85 -19.78 22.68 0.95
C ASP A 85 -21.25 22.52 1.43
N GLU A 86 -21.64 21.30 1.85
CA GLU A 86 -22.90 21.03 2.58
C GLU A 86 -22.64 20.75 4.06
#